data_AF-A0A7C3D0H7-F1
#
_entry.id   AF-A0A7C3D0H7-F1
#
_cell.length_a   1.000
_cell.length_b   1.000
_cell.length_c   1.000
_cell.angle_alpha   90.00
_cell.angle_beta   90.00
_cell.angle_gamma   90.00
#
_symmetry.space_group_name_H-M   'P 1'
#
loop_
_entity.id
_entity.type
_entity.pdbx_description
1 polymer ?
#
loop_
_entity_poly.entity_id
_entity_poly.type
_entity_poly.pdbx_seq_one_letter_code
_entity_poly.pdbx_strand_id
1 'polypeptide(L)'
;MEQSTRNTWESTIEEDAKTQILRAWKESNDKPGKYLVQLRELQQKSLKDISTELGLSVAQLNALENDDKEKLPAPIYVKSYIKRYCLCLGVSESEVAGVLEEISKDVLPTLNRVSLRHPSNIRQSIMRWLGYALIAVFVILLLRGLMAMNLGGLWESVSSSSDQPASNATELSLPMVQEDEAQ
;
A
#
# COMPACT_ATOMS: atom_id res chain seq x y z
N MET A 1 4.66 -8.69 -60.81
CA MET A 1 3.22 -8.53 -60.49
C MET A 1 2.67 -9.62 -59.56
N GLU A 2 3.45 -10.65 -59.18
CA GLU A 2 3.01 -11.78 -58.32
C GLU A 2 2.98 -11.52 -56.80
N GLN A 3 3.47 -10.39 -56.31
CA GLN A 3 3.44 -10.09 -54.86
C GLN A 3 2.11 -9.48 -54.40
N SER A 4 1.29 -8.95 -55.32
CA SER A 4 0.05 -8.24 -54.97
C SER A 4 -1.09 -9.17 -54.56
N THR A 5 -1.12 -10.42 -55.04
CA THR A 5 -2.15 -11.40 -54.68
C THR A 5 -1.82 -12.14 -53.41
N ARG A 6 -0.54 -12.13 -52.98
CA ARG A 6 -0.05 -12.92 -51.85
C ARG A 6 -0.47 -12.36 -50.50
N ASN A 7 -0.38 -11.04 -50.38
CA ASN A 7 -0.68 -10.33 -49.15
C ASN A 7 -2.19 -10.34 -48.82
N THR A 8 -3.06 -10.46 -49.82
CA THR A 8 -4.52 -10.45 -49.61
C THR A 8 -5.01 -11.71 -48.92
N TRP A 9 -4.56 -12.91 -49.34
CA TRP A 9 -5.00 -14.16 -48.72
C TRP A 9 -4.39 -14.37 -47.33
N GLU A 10 -3.16 -13.91 -47.09
CA GLU A 10 -2.54 -13.94 -45.74
C GLU A 10 -3.33 -13.08 -44.76
N SER A 11 -3.70 -11.86 -45.15
CA SER A 11 -4.50 -10.95 -44.30
C SER A 11 -5.90 -11.49 -43.99
N THR A 12 -6.51 -12.23 -44.92
CA THR A 12 -7.83 -12.85 -44.70
C THR A 12 -7.72 -14.02 -43.72
N ILE A 13 -6.69 -14.87 -43.84
CA ILE A 13 -6.45 -15.98 -42.92
C ILE A 13 -6.20 -15.47 -41.50
N GLU A 14 -5.43 -14.39 -41.35
CA GLU A 14 -5.15 -13.78 -40.05
C GLU A 14 -6.43 -13.23 -39.39
N GLU A 15 -7.26 -12.49 -40.13
CA GLU A 15 -8.52 -11.96 -39.59
C GLU A 15 -9.55 -13.07 -39.30
N ASP A 16 -9.62 -14.11 -40.12
CA ASP A 16 -10.49 -15.27 -39.87
C ASP A 16 -10.06 -16.04 -38.62
N ALA A 17 -8.75 -16.23 -38.42
CA ALA A 17 -8.22 -16.90 -37.23
C ALA A 17 -8.44 -16.06 -35.96
N LYS A 18 -8.21 -14.75 -36.04
CA LYS A 18 -8.48 -13.80 -34.95
C LYS A 18 -9.97 -13.82 -34.57
N THR A 19 -10.86 -13.78 -35.55
CA THR A 19 -12.30 -13.86 -35.33
C THR A 19 -12.69 -15.17 -34.64
N GLN A 20 -12.09 -16.30 -35.03
CA GLN A 20 -12.30 -17.58 -34.36
C GLN A 20 -11.84 -17.58 -32.90
N ILE A 21 -10.68 -17.00 -32.60
CA ILE A 21 -10.16 -16.87 -31.22
C ILE A 21 -11.11 -16.01 -30.38
N LEU A 22 -11.56 -14.88 -30.90
CA LEU A 22 -12.49 -13.97 -30.19
C LEU A 22 -13.85 -14.62 -29.93
N ARG A 23 -14.35 -15.40 -30.90
CA ARG A 23 -15.57 -16.19 -30.74
C ARG A 23 -15.41 -17.27 -29.68
N ALA A 24 -14.32 -18.03 -29.73
CA ALA A 24 -14.02 -19.07 -28.74
C ALA A 24 -13.92 -18.47 -27.33
N TRP A 25 -13.30 -17.30 -27.19
CA TRP A 25 -13.28 -16.56 -25.93
C TRP A 25 -14.68 -16.22 -25.46
N LYS A 26 -15.50 -15.59 -26.30
CA LYS A 26 -16.87 -15.19 -25.95
C LYS A 26 -17.77 -16.37 -25.55
N GLU A 27 -17.58 -17.53 -26.15
CA GLU A 27 -18.37 -18.74 -25.89
C GLU A 27 -17.86 -19.53 -24.67
N SER A 28 -16.65 -19.23 -24.18
CA SER A 28 -16.03 -19.92 -23.06
C SER A 28 -16.15 -19.14 -21.75
N ASN A 29 -16.26 -19.86 -20.63
CA ASN A 29 -16.08 -19.31 -19.28
C ASN A 29 -14.60 -19.38 -18.83
N ASP A 30 -13.66 -19.42 -19.78
CA ASP A 30 -12.24 -19.57 -19.50
C ASP A 30 -11.56 -18.25 -19.21
N LYS A 31 -10.41 -18.33 -18.54
CA LYS A 31 -9.63 -17.15 -18.21
C LYS A 31 -9.04 -16.48 -19.46
N PRO A 32 -8.93 -15.13 -19.48
CA PRO A 32 -8.55 -14.37 -20.66
C PRO A 32 -7.10 -14.55 -21.11
N GLY A 33 -6.18 -14.90 -20.20
CA GLY A 33 -4.75 -14.97 -20.47
C GLY A 33 -4.38 -15.86 -21.65
N LYS A 34 -5.00 -17.05 -21.75
CA LYS A 34 -4.77 -17.98 -22.87
C LYS A 34 -5.14 -17.40 -24.24
N TYR A 35 -6.17 -16.55 -24.31
CA TYR A 35 -6.61 -15.93 -25.56
C TYR A 35 -5.69 -14.81 -25.98
N LEU A 36 -5.12 -14.07 -25.02
CA LEU A 36 -4.07 -13.09 -25.30
C LEU A 36 -2.82 -13.73 -25.89
N VAL A 37 -2.41 -14.89 -25.37
CA VAL A 37 -1.30 -15.68 -25.95
C VAL A 37 -1.60 -16.05 -27.40
N GLN A 38 -2.78 -16.61 -27.67
CA GLN A 38 -3.17 -17.03 -29.02
C GLN A 38 -3.19 -15.87 -30.01
N LEU A 39 -3.77 -14.72 -29.61
CA LEU A 39 -3.80 -13.52 -30.46
C LEU A 39 -2.39 -12.97 -30.71
N ARG A 40 -1.50 -12.99 -29.72
CA ARG A 40 -0.11 -12.55 -29.88
C ARG A 40 0.66 -13.48 -30.83
N GLU A 41 0.53 -14.79 -30.65
CA GLU A 41 1.21 -15.81 -31.44
C GLU A 41 0.73 -15.86 -32.89
N LEU A 42 -0.55 -15.56 -33.13
CA LEU A 42 -1.11 -15.41 -34.48
C LEU A 42 -0.35 -14.35 -35.30
N GLN A 43 0.07 -13.26 -34.66
CA GLN A 43 0.86 -12.19 -35.28
C GLN A 43 2.38 -12.40 -35.17
N GLN A 44 2.81 -13.53 -34.62
CA GLN A 44 4.22 -13.84 -34.34
C GLN A 44 4.95 -12.75 -33.52
N LYS A 45 4.20 -11.94 -32.74
CA LYS A 45 4.78 -10.90 -31.89
C LYS A 45 5.38 -11.53 -30.64
N SER A 46 6.57 -11.10 -30.25
CA SER A 46 7.16 -11.49 -28.97
C SER A 46 6.56 -10.67 -27.83
N LEU A 47 6.67 -11.17 -26.59
CA LEU A 47 6.31 -10.37 -25.40
C LEU A 47 7.08 -9.04 -25.33
N LYS A 48 8.30 -8.97 -25.90
CA LYS A 48 9.11 -7.75 -25.90
C LYS A 48 8.52 -6.69 -26.85
N ASP A 49 7.99 -7.11 -27.99
CA ASP A 49 7.36 -6.21 -28.96
C ASP A 49 6.13 -5.56 -28.34
N ILE A 50 5.26 -6.38 -27.74
CA ILE A 50 4.10 -5.94 -26.98
C ILE A 50 4.49 -5.05 -25.80
N SER A 51 5.57 -5.38 -25.08
CA SER A 51 6.03 -4.60 -23.92
C SER A 51 6.37 -3.16 -24.28
N THR A 52 7.01 -2.99 -25.45
CA THR A 52 7.43 -1.70 -25.97
C THR A 52 6.22 -0.87 -26.40
N GLU A 53 5.24 -1.50 -27.04
CA GLU A 53 4.02 -0.84 -27.54
C GLU A 53 3.07 -0.42 -26.40
N LEU A 54 2.89 -1.28 -25.38
CA LEU A 54 2.00 -1.01 -24.25
C LEU A 54 2.63 -0.21 -23.11
N GLY A 55 3.97 -0.13 -23.06
CA GLY A 55 4.70 0.45 -21.92
C GLY A 55 4.55 -0.35 -20.63
N LEU A 56 4.33 -1.67 -20.75
CA LEU A 56 4.28 -2.61 -19.62
C LEU A 56 5.57 -3.45 -19.63
N SER A 57 6.05 -3.87 -18.46
CA SER A 57 7.21 -4.77 -18.42
C SER A 57 6.86 -6.16 -18.94
N VAL A 58 7.84 -6.90 -19.46
CA VAL A 58 7.65 -8.30 -19.89
C VAL A 58 7.07 -9.16 -18.76
N ALA A 59 7.47 -8.91 -17.51
CA ALA A 59 6.93 -9.61 -16.35
C ALA A 59 5.42 -9.33 -16.12
N GLN A 60 4.96 -8.11 -16.38
CA GLN A 60 3.55 -7.74 -16.28
C GLN A 60 2.71 -8.35 -17.39
N LEU A 61 3.24 -8.38 -18.62
CA LEU A 61 2.55 -9.06 -19.73
C LEU A 61 2.48 -10.57 -19.51
N ASN A 62 3.55 -11.17 -19.01
CA ASN A 62 3.55 -12.60 -18.64
C ASN A 62 2.52 -12.87 -17.52
N ALA A 63 2.38 -11.96 -16.56
CA ALA A 63 1.33 -12.06 -15.54
C ALA A 63 -0.08 -11.95 -16.14
N LEU A 64 -0.31 -11.11 -17.16
CA LEU A 64 -1.58 -11.05 -17.89
C LEU A 64 -1.88 -12.35 -18.64
N GLU A 65 -0.89 -12.90 -19.37
CA GLU A 65 -1.03 -14.14 -20.15
C GLU A 65 -1.26 -15.38 -19.26
N ASN A 66 -0.82 -15.36 -18.00
CA ASN A 66 -1.06 -16.42 -17.01
C ASN A 66 -2.22 -16.14 -16.05
N ASP A 67 -2.98 -15.05 -16.27
CA ASP A 67 -4.07 -14.62 -15.40
C ASP A 67 -3.66 -14.38 -13.92
N ASP A 68 -2.39 -14.05 -13.68
CA ASP A 68 -1.80 -13.77 -12.38
C ASP A 68 -1.98 -12.29 -12.01
N LYS A 69 -3.20 -11.96 -11.58
CA LYS A 69 -3.60 -10.58 -11.26
C LYS A 69 -2.77 -9.98 -10.11
N GLU A 70 -2.19 -10.80 -9.23
CA GLU A 70 -1.46 -10.34 -8.04
C GLU A 70 -0.10 -9.71 -8.35
N LYS A 71 0.50 -10.10 -9.48
CA LYS A 71 1.80 -9.58 -9.96
C LYS A 71 1.66 -8.30 -10.79
N LEU A 72 0.44 -7.81 -11.01
CA LEU A 72 0.19 -6.57 -11.73
C LEU A 72 0.36 -5.36 -10.80
N PRO A 73 0.87 -4.22 -11.31
CA PRO A 73 1.12 -3.03 -10.50
C PRO A 73 -0.16 -2.43 -9.89
N ALA A 74 -1.31 -2.68 -10.52
CA ALA A 74 -2.62 -2.32 -10.00
C ALA A 74 -3.65 -3.38 -10.46
N PRO A 75 -3.87 -4.44 -9.65
CA PRO A 75 -4.76 -5.55 -9.99
C PRO A 75 -6.20 -5.12 -10.32
N ILE A 76 -6.65 -3.98 -9.79
CA ILE A 76 -7.95 -3.38 -10.10
C ILE A 76 -8.10 -2.98 -11.57
N TYR A 77 -7.00 -2.78 -12.30
CA TYR A 77 -6.99 -2.33 -13.70
C TYR A 77 -6.79 -3.47 -14.70
N VAL A 78 -6.89 -4.75 -14.29
CA VAL A 78 -6.76 -5.92 -15.19
C VAL A 78 -7.60 -5.75 -16.46
N LYS A 79 -8.86 -5.34 -16.31
CA LYS A 79 -9.78 -5.09 -17.43
C LYS A 79 -9.20 -4.08 -18.44
N SER A 80 -8.63 -2.98 -17.94
CA SER A 80 -8.02 -1.95 -18.78
C SER A 80 -6.72 -2.43 -19.44
N TYR A 81 -5.91 -3.23 -18.74
CA TYR A 81 -4.70 -3.83 -19.32
C TYR A 81 -5.04 -4.79 -20.46
N ILE A 82 -6.02 -5.68 -20.26
CA ILE A 82 -6.52 -6.60 -21.28
C ILE A 82 -7.06 -5.82 -22.48
N LYS A 83 -7.89 -4.79 -22.25
CA LYS A 83 -8.41 -3.93 -23.33
C LYS A 83 -7.26 -3.35 -24.16
N ARG A 84 -6.28 -2.71 -23.53
CA ARG A 84 -5.13 -2.12 -24.23
C ARG A 84 -4.33 -3.16 -24.99
N TYR A 85 -4.16 -4.36 -24.43
CA TYR A 85 -3.45 -5.46 -25.09
C TYR A 85 -4.19 -5.84 -26.39
N CYS A 86 -5.49 -6.12 -26.32
CA CYS A 86 -6.26 -6.48 -27.51
C CYS A 86 -6.20 -5.38 -28.60
N LEU A 87 -6.27 -4.10 -28.22
CA LEU A 87 -6.16 -2.99 -29.19
C LEU A 87 -4.77 -2.95 -29.87
N CYS A 88 -3.70 -3.22 -29.13
CA CYS A 88 -2.33 -3.34 -29.66
C CYS A 88 -2.16 -4.53 -30.64
N LEU A 89 -2.99 -5.57 -30.50
CA LEU A 89 -3.08 -6.68 -31.43
C LEU A 89 -4.07 -6.43 -32.59
N GLY A 90 -4.57 -5.20 -32.73
CA GLY A 90 -5.48 -4.83 -33.82
C GLY A 90 -6.91 -5.37 -33.67
N VAL A 91 -7.30 -5.85 -32.50
CA VAL A 91 -8.71 -6.18 -32.21
C VAL A 91 -9.50 -4.87 -32.12
N SER A 92 -10.65 -4.80 -32.78
CA SER A 92 -11.45 -3.58 -32.80
C SER A 92 -12.13 -3.31 -31.44
N GLU A 93 -12.43 -2.04 -31.14
CA GLU A 93 -13.04 -1.69 -29.85
C GLU A 93 -14.37 -2.41 -29.59
N SER A 94 -15.17 -2.65 -30.64
CA SER A 94 -16.44 -3.37 -30.57
C SER A 94 -16.26 -4.83 -30.18
N GLU A 95 -15.26 -5.50 -30.78
CA GLU A 95 -14.93 -6.89 -30.46
C GLU A 95 -14.38 -7.02 -29.03
N VAL A 96 -13.50 -6.10 -28.63
CA VAL A 96 -12.96 -6.06 -27.27
C VAL A 96 -14.08 -5.90 -26.24
N ALA A 97 -15.05 -5.00 -26.49
CA ALA A 97 -16.17 -4.81 -25.57
C ALA A 97 -16.96 -6.11 -25.35
N GLY A 98 -17.18 -6.89 -26.42
CA GLY A 98 -17.90 -8.17 -26.37
C GLY A 98 -17.22 -9.23 -25.51
N VAL A 99 -15.89 -9.35 -25.56
CA VAL A 99 -15.13 -10.33 -24.75
C VAL A 99 -14.92 -9.85 -23.31
N LEU A 100 -14.90 -8.54 -23.08
CA LEU A 100 -14.64 -7.93 -21.77
C LEU A 100 -15.87 -7.93 -20.84
N GLU A 101 -17.07 -8.06 -21.40
CA GLU A 101 -18.31 -8.27 -20.64
C GLU A 101 -18.24 -9.58 -19.85
N GLU A 102 -17.68 -10.64 -20.44
CA GLU A 102 -17.54 -11.95 -19.79
C GLU A 102 -16.58 -11.91 -18.60
N ILE A 103 -15.46 -11.21 -18.72
CA ILE A 103 -14.52 -10.98 -17.60
C ILE A 103 -15.22 -10.29 -16.42
N SER A 104 -16.23 -9.46 -16.69
CA SER A 104 -16.89 -8.66 -15.66
C SER A 104 -17.89 -9.47 -14.83
N LYS A 105 -18.44 -10.56 -15.38
CA LYS A 105 -19.34 -11.47 -14.63
C LYS A 105 -18.62 -12.19 -13.50
N ASP A 106 -17.33 -12.46 -13.68
CA ASP A 106 -16.48 -13.12 -12.68
C ASP A 106 -16.00 -12.15 -11.57
N VAL A 107 -16.29 -10.85 -11.68
CA VAL A 107 -15.70 -9.78 -10.85
C VAL A 107 -16.67 -9.23 -9.77
N LEU A 108 -17.95 -9.62 -9.72
CA LEU A 108 -18.88 -9.19 -8.65
C LEU A 108 -19.75 -10.37 -8.16
N PRO A 109 -19.84 -10.68 -6.84
CA PRO A 109 -19.73 -9.78 -5.71
C PRO A 109 -18.62 -10.20 -4.74
N THR A 110 -17.42 -9.68 -4.92
CA THR A 110 -16.56 -9.37 -3.77
C THR A 110 -16.15 -7.91 -3.87
N LEU A 111 -17.05 -7.03 -3.43
CA LEU A 111 -16.64 -5.77 -2.78
C LEU A 111 -15.92 -6.06 -1.46
N ASN A 112 -15.06 -7.09 -1.43
CA ASN A 112 -14.24 -7.44 -0.29
C ASN A 112 -12.87 -6.84 -0.55
N ARG A 113 -12.71 -5.63 -0.04
CA ARG A 113 -11.49 -4.84 0.02
C ARG A 113 -11.07 -4.33 -1.34
N VAL A 114 -11.34 -3.05 -1.55
CA VAL A 114 -10.38 -2.15 -2.20
C VAL A 114 -9.06 -2.28 -1.42
N SER A 115 -8.30 -3.33 -1.69
CA SER A 115 -6.89 -3.38 -1.37
C SER A 115 -6.29 -2.39 -2.36
N LEU A 116 -6.16 -1.15 -1.91
CA LEU A 116 -5.17 -0.23 -2.45
C LEU A 116 -3.81 -0.85 -2.18
N ARG A 117 -3.46 -1.91 -2.92
CA ARG A 117 -2.10 -2.40 -3.02
C ARG A 117 -1.35 -1.40 -3.86
N HIS A 118 -1.04 -0.27 -3.23
CA HIS A 118 0.04 0.59 -3.66
C HIS A 118 1.30 -0.30 -3.69
N PRO A 119 1.99 -0.46 -4.83
CA PRO A 119 3.37 -0.93 -4.80
C PRO A 119 4.20 0.23 -4.27
N SER A 120 4.05 0.58 -2.99
CA SER A 120 5.04 1.40 -2.33
C SER A 120 6.03 0.46 -1.70
N ASN A 121 7.28 0.88 -1.77
CA ASN A 121 8.39 0.33 -1.02
C ASN A 121 8.16 0.57 0.49
N ILE A 122 7.10 0.00 1.07
CA ILE A 122 6.69 0.17 2.49
C ILE A 122 7.85 -0.25 3.40
N ARG A 123 8.65 -1.23 2.97
CA ARG A 123 9.89 -1.64 3.65
C ARG A 123 10.93 -0.50 3.72
N GLN A 124 11.07 0.34 2.69
CA GLN A 124 12.00 1.49 2.72
C GLN A 124 11.46 2.68 3.52
N SER A 125 10.14 2.91 3.51
CA SER A 125 9.54 4.02 4.28
C SER A 125 9.52 3.73 5.79
N ILE A 126 9.19 2.49 6.19
CA ILE A 126 9.24 2.05 7.60
C ILE A 126 10.68 2.06 8.13
N MET A 127 11.67 1.63 7.34
CA MET A 127 13.08 1.67 7.78
C MET A 127 13.58 3.10 7.99
N ARG A 128 13.13 4.06 7.16
CA ARG A 128 13.46 5.49 7.37
C ARG A 128 12.81 6.05 8.63
N TRP A 129 11.52 5.77 8.85
CA TRP A 129 10.80 6.22 10.05
C TRP A 129 11.30 5.57 11.34
N LEU A 130 11.66 4.29 11.29
CA LEU A 130 12.29 3.58 12.41
C LEU A 130 13.68 4.15 12.72
N GLY A 131 14.45 4.50 11.67
CA GLY A 131 15.72 5.22 11.81
C GLY A 131 15.53 6.58 12.50
N TYR A 132 14.55 7.39 12.06
CA TYR A 132 14.24 8.66 12.72
C TYR A 132 13.76 8.48 14.16
N ALA A 133 12.96 7.46 14.45
CA ALA A 133 12.53 7.15 15.81
C ALA A 133 13.70 6.78 16.72
N LEU A 134 14.64 5.95 16.25
CA LEU A 134 15.85 5.61 16.99
C LEU A 134 16.75 6.82 17.23
N ILE A 135 16.93 7.67 16.21
CA ILE A 135 17.70 8.91 16.34
C ILE A 135 17.04 9.86 17.35
N ALA A 136 15.71 10.02 17.30
CA ALA A 136 14.97 10.88 18.23
C ALA A 136 15.11 10.38 19.68
N VAL A 137 14.99 9.07 19.92
CA VAL A 137 15.21 8.48 21.25
C VAL A 137 16.64 8.73 21.73
N PHE A 138 17.64 8.54 20.86
CA PHE A 138 19.04 8.79 21.20
C PHE A 138 19.30 10.26 21.57
N VAL A 139 18.73 11.21 20.80
CA VAL A 139 18.82 12.64 21.09
C VAL A 139 18.17 12.99 22.43
N ILE A 140 17.01 12.41 22.75
CA ILE A 140 16.32 12.62 24.04
C ILE A 140 17.18 12.11 25.20
N LEU A 141 17.81 10.93 25.06
CA LEU A 141 18.71 10.38 26.07
C LEU A 141 19.96 11.26 26.27
N LEU A 142 20.55 11.77 25.19
CA LEU A 142 21.67 12.71 25.27
C LEU A 142 21.27 14.02 25.95
N LEU A 143 20.11 14.58 25.63
CA LEU A 143 19.61 15.79 26.28
C LEU A 143 19.33 15.56 27.76
N ARG A 144 18.75 14.41 28.14
CA ARG A 144 18.55 14.02 29.55
C ARG A 144 19.88 13.87 30.29
N GLY A 145 20.88 13.23 29.68
CA GLY A 145 22.22 13.07 30.25
C GLY A 145 22.93 14.41 30.43
N LEU A 146 22.91 15.27 29.41
CA LEU A 146 23.48 16.61 29.47
C LEU A 146 22.77 17.50 30.50
N MET A 147 21.44 17.41 30.60
CA MET A 147 20.69 18.18 31.59
C MET A 147 20.95 17.68 33.01
N ALA A 148 21.12 16.37 33.23
CA ALA A 148 21.54 15.83 34.53
C ALA A 148 22.97 16.27 34.91
N MET A 149 23.87 16.38 33.92
CA MET A 149 25.21 16.92 34.13
C MET A 149 25.24 18.43 34.41
N ASN A 150 24.26 19.18 33.91
CA ASN A 150 24.15 20.63 34.13
C ASN A 150 23.28 21.00 35.35
N LEU A 151 22.35 20.12 35.74
CA LEU A 151 21.40 20.32 36.85
C LEU A 151 21.87 19.66 38.15
N GLY A 152 23.18 19.55 38.37
CA GLY A 152 23.78 19.10 39.62
C GLY A 152 23.80 20.15 40.74
N GLY A 153 23.04 21.25 40.64
CA GLY A 153 23.15 22.39 41.57
C GLY A 153 21.87 23.10 41.98
N LEU A 154 20.67 22.60 41.60
CA LEU A 154 19.42 23.36 41.80
C LEU A 154 18.34 22.63 42.62
N TRP A 155 18.69 21.63 43.45
CA TRP A 155 17.73 21.04 44.39
C TRP A 155 18.18 21.05 45.86
N GLU A 156 19.42 21.45 46.17
CA GLU A 156 19.88 21.54 47.57
C GLU A 156 19.15 22.66 48.36
N SER A 157 18.56 23.66 47.69
CA SER A 157 18.01 24.85 48.36
C SER A 157 16.51 24.78 48.71
N VAL A 158 15.80 23.68 48.42
CA VAL A 158 14.34 23.60 48.63
C VAL A 158 13.91 22.68 49.77
N SER A 159 14.81 21.87 50.33
CA SER A 159 14.50 20.95 51.44
C SER A 159 14.97 21.42 52.82
N SER A 160 15.53 22.63 52.97
CA SER A 160 16.00 23.18 54.26
C SER A 160 15.11 24.31 54.80
N SER A 161 13.79 24.15 54.72
CA SER A 161 12.85 25.05 55.41
C SER A 161 11.66 24.26 55.95
N SER A 162 11.95 23.36 56.88
CA SER A 162 10.98 22.76 57.77
C SER A 162 11.59 22.61 59.16
N ASP A 163 11.70 23.73 59.89
CA ASP A 163 11.83 23.73 61.35
C ASP A 163 11.40 25.08 61.91
N GLN A 164 10.18 25.14 62.48
CA GLN A 164 9.89 25.77 63.78
C GLN A 164 8.45 25.44 64.23
N PRO A 165 8.27 24.64 65.30
CA PRO A 165 6.99 24.43 65.96
C PRO A 165 6.69 25.60 66.91
N ALA A 166 5.56 26.28 66.73
CA ALA A 166 5.08 27.29 67.69
C ALA A 166 4.38 26.61 68.88
N SER A 167 5.14 26.22 69.91
CA SER A 167 4.62 25.88 71.24
C SER A 167 4.82 27.05 72.20
N ASN A 168 3.93 28.03 72.16
CA ASN A 168 3.78 29.02 73.23
C ASN A 168 2.30 29.06 73.63
N ALA A 169 1.92 28.14 74.52
CA ALA A 169 0.70 28.20 75.31
C ALA A 169 1.06 27.82 76.75
N THR A 170 1.85 28.67 77.39
CA THR A 170 2.07 28.63 78.84
C THR A 170 0.99 29.49 79.50
N GLU A 171 0.12 28.80 80.22
CA GLU A 171 -0.45 29.18 81.52
C GLU A 171 -0.84 30.65 81.76
N LEU A 172 -2.15 30.88 81.89
CA LEU A 172 -2.63 31.80 82.92
C LEU A 172 -3.74 31.11 83.72
N SER A 173 -3.29 30.58 84.86
CA SER A 173 -4.00 29.95 85.95
C SER A 173 -5.08 30.82 86.58
N LEU A 174 -6.27 30.26 86.77
CA LEU A 174 -7.33 30.72 87.67
C LEU A 174 -6.94 30.39 89.13
N PRO A 175 -7.01 31.32 90.10
CA PRO A 175 -6.93 30.97 91.51
C PRO A 175 -8.32 30.55 92.02
N MET A 176 -8.44 29.29 92.45
CA MET A 176 -9.53 28.85 93.32
C MET A 176 -9.09 28.95 94.80
N VAL A 177 -10.02 29.53 95.55
CA VAL A 177 -10.12 29.72 97.00
C VAL A 177 -9.86 28.45 97.80
N GLN A 178 -9.11 28.56 98.91
CA GLN A 178 -9.44 27.90 100.18
C GLN A 178 -8.74 28.59 101.38
N GLU A 179 -9.54 28.94 102.38
CA GLU A 179 -9.20 29.19 103.81
C GLU A 179 -8.32 28.03 104.36
N ASP A 180 -7.44 28.17 105.35
CA ASP A 180 -7.75 28.48 106.76
C ASP A 180 -6.45 28.54 107.62
N GLU A 181 -6.59 29.15 108.80
CA GLU A 181 -5.86 29.00 110.08
C GLU A 181 -4.46 29.60 110.39
N ALA A 182 -4.49 30.34 111.52
CA ALA A 182 -3.57 30.36 112.66
C ALA A 182 -2.28 31.21 112.62
N GLN A 183 -2.32 32.42 113.21
CA GLN A 183 -1.94 32.70 114.62
C GLN A 183 -2.14 34.18 114.96
#